data_AF-A0A820Y6V6-F1
#
_entry.id   AF-A0A820Y6V6-F1
#
_cell.length_a   1.000
_cell.length_b   1.000
_cell.length_c   1.000
_cell.angle_alpha   90.00
_cell.angle_beta   90.00
_cell.angle_gamma   90.00
#
_symmetry.space_group_name_H-M   'P 1'
#
loop_
_entity.id
_entity.type
_entity.pdbx_description
1 polymer ?
#
loop_
_entity_poly.entity_id
_entity_poly.type
_entity_poly.pdbx_seq_one_letter_code
_entity_poly.pdbx_strand_id
1 'polypeptide(L)'
;MATAAIHSKQCFICKKDRTNLYQCEGCSEKFCLTDLPKHHQEHVLELEKIVTDCDTFQQNISEQEKDLNHCSLVKQVNEWERDS
;
A
#
# COMPACT_ATOMS: atom_id res chain seq x y z
N MET A 1 32.07 -1.38 -21.91
CA MET A 1 30.97 -1.81 -22.79
C MET A 1 29.75 -0.96 -22.46
N ALA A 2 29.22 -0.18 -23.40
CA ALA A 2 28.00 0.58 -23.18
C ALA A 2 26.83 -0.41 -23.18
N THR A 3 26.18 -0.59 -22.03
CA THR A 3 24.89 -1.29 -21.95
C THR A 3 23.88 -0.43 -22.70
N ALA A 4 23.59 -0.80 -23.95
CA ALA A 4 22.48 -0.22 -24.68
C ALA A 4 21.23 -0.45 -23.84
N ALA A 5 20.67 0.63 -23.28
CA ALA A 5 19.36 0.56 -22.64
C ALA A 5 18.42 -0.01 -23.70
N ILE A 6 17.89 -1.21 -23.48
CA ILE A 6 16.86 -1.76 -24.34
C ILE A 6 15.65 -0.89 -24.07
N HIS A 7 15.47 0.15 -24.89
CA HIS A 7 14.25 0.94 -24.87
C HIS A 7 13.15 0.00 -25.36
N SER A 8 12.49 -0.71 -24.42
CA SER A 8 11.31 -1.50 -24.75
C SER A 8 10.32 -0.58 -25.46
N LYS A 9 10.03 -0.90 -26.72
CA LYS A 9 9.02 -0.22 -27.53
C LYS A 9 7.63 -0.80 -27.29
N GLN A 10 7.47 -1.53 -26.19
CA GLN A 10 6.28 -2.31 -25.88
C GLN A 10 5.60 -1.76 -24.63
N CYS A 11 4.27 -1.71 -24.65
CA CYS A 11 3.48 -1.41 -23.45
C CYS A 11 3.62 -2.55 -22.42
N PHE A 12 3.86 -2.20 -21.15
CA PHE A 12 3.98 -3.14 -20.05
C PHE A 12 2.71 -3.98 -19.84
N ILE A 13 1.52 -3.39 -20.04
CA ILE A 13 0.23 -4.07 -19.84
C ILE A 13 -0.14 -4.91 -21.06
N CYS A 14 -0.44 -4.28 -22.21
CA CYS A 14 -0.97 -5.01 -23.35
C CYS A 14 0.08 -5.74 -24.20
N LYS A 15 1.38 -5.59 -23.87
CA LYS A 15 2.49 -6.23 -24.60
C LYS A 15 2.47 -5.95 -26.11
N LYS A 16 1.90 -4.82 -26.54
CA LYS A 16 1.92 -4.38 -27.94
C LYS A 16 3.04 -3.37 -28.16
N ASP A 17 3.74 -3.51 -29.28
CA ASP A 17 4.69 -2.50 -29.71
C ASP A 17 3.97 -1.21 -30.10
N ARG A 18 4.47 -0.08 -29.62
CA ARG A 18 3.93 1.26 -29.83
C ARG A 18 5.06 2.24 -30.04
N THR A 19 4.87 3.17 -30.97
CA THR A 19 5.81 4.27 -31.21
C THR A 19 5.79 5.27 -30.05
N ASN A 20 4.63 5.50 -29.45
CA ASN A 20 4.43 6.44 -28.35
C ASN A 20 4.15 5.67 -27.06
N LEU A 21 5.14 5.64 -26.18
CA LEU A 21 5.03 5.11 -24.83
C LEU A 21 5.39 6.19 -23.82
N TYR A 22 4.68 6.16 -22.71
CA TYR A 22 4.89 7.05 -21.59
C TYR A 22 5.51 6.25 -20.45
N GLN A 23 6.61 6.73 -19.90
CA GLN A 23 7.26 6.11 -18.76
C GLN A 23 6.59 6.62 -17.48
N CYS A 24 6.21 5.69 -16.60
CA CYS A 24 5.81 6.02 -15.24
C CYS A 24 7.08 6.22 -14.40
N GLU A 25 7.23 7.38 -13.77
CA GLU A 25 8.41 7.66 -12.92
C GLU A 25 8.38 6.86 -11.60
N GLY A 26 7.19 6.45 -11.15
CA GLY A 26 7.04 5.67 -9.91
C GLY A 26 7.55 4.24 -10.02
N CYS A 27 7.17 3.53 -11.10
CA CYS A 27 7.52 2.11 -11.30
C CYS A 27 8.56 1.89 -12.41
N SER A 28 8.98 2.95 -13.13
CA SER A 28 9.88 2.90 -14.29
C SER A 28 9.38 2.10 -15.50
N GLU A 29 8.14 1.59 -15.46
CA GLU A 29 7.53 0.87 -16.58
C GLU A 29 6.95 1.81 -17.65
N LYS A 30 6.78 1.28 -18.86
CA LYS A 30 6.28 2.04 -20.02
C LYS A 30 4.88 1.60 -20.44
N PHE A 31 4.01 2.57 -20.68
CA PHE A 31 2.61 2.33 -20.98
C PHE A 31 2.17 3.04 -22.25
N CYS A 32 1.24 2.44 -22.99
CA CYS A 32 0.54 3.13 -24.05
C CYS A 32 -0.49 4.10 -23.47
N LEU A 33 -0.92 5.09 -24.26
CA LEU A 33 -1.88 6.12 -23.83
C LEU A 33 -3.17 5.54 -23.22
N THR A 34 -3.61 4.36 -23.68
CA THR A 34 -4.83 3.71 -23.20
C THR A 34 -4.65 2.98 -21.87
N ASP A 35 -3.45 2.46 -21.60
CA ASP A 35 -3.20 1.63 -20.42
C ASP A 35 -2.55 2.43 -19.28
N LEU A 36 -1.94 3.59 -19.57
CA LEU A 36 -1.40 4.49 -18.55
C LEU A 36 -2.46 4.93 -17.51
N PRO A 37 -3.69 5.34 -17.90
CA PRO A 37 -4.73 5.69 -16.93
C PRO A 37 -5.17 4.50 -16.07
N LYS A 38 -5.20 3.29 -16.63
CA LYS A 38 -5.55 2.07 -15.89
C LYS A 38 -4.50 1.76 -14.83
N HIS A 39 -3.23 1.83 -15.20
CA HIS A 39 -2.12 1.68 -14.27
C HIS A 39 -2.20 2.69 -13.11
N HIS A 40 -2.49 3.96 -13.42
CA HIS A 40 -2.68 4.97 -12.39
C HIS A 40 -3.88 4.63 -11.47
N GLN A 41 -4.99 4.19 -12.04
CA GLN A 41 -6.18 3.80 -11.28
C GLN A 41 -5.91 2.59 -10.37
N GLU A 42 -5.15 1.59 -10.82
CA GLU A 42 -4.74 0.45 -9.99
C GLU A 42 -4.00 0.93 -8.73
N HIS A 43 -3.04 1.85 -8.87
CA HIS A 43 -2.34 2.43 -7.72
C HIS A 43 -3.24 3.23 -6.79
N VAL A 44 -4.22 3.97 -7.32
CA VAL A 44 -5.21 4.67 -6.50
C VAL A 44 -6.00 3.67 -5.64
N LEU A 45 -6.47 2.57 -6.24
CA LEU A 45 -7.22 1.54 -5.52
C LEU A 45 -6.37 0.83 -4.46
N GLU A 46 -5.09 0.56 -4.76
CA GLU A 46 -4.15 0.00 -3.79
C GLU A 46 -3.96 0.94 -2.59
N LEU A 47 -3.81 2.25 -2.84
CA LEU A 47 -3.69 3.25 -1.79
C LEU A 47 -4.95 3.36 -0.94
N GLU A 48 -6.13 3.40 -1.56
CA GLU A 48 -7.43 3.41 -0.85
C GLU A 48 -7.58 2.18 0.05
N LYS A 49 -7.15 1.01 -0.42
CA LYS A 49 -7.14 -0.21 0.38
C LYS A 49 -6.20 -0.09 1.58
N ILE A 50 -4.98 0.40 1.39
CA ILE A 50 -4.01 0.59 2.48
C ILE A 50 -4.58 1.54 3.54
N VAL A 51 -5.17 2.67 3.13
CA VAL A 51 -5.80 3.62 4.06
C VAL A 51 -6.91 2.93 4.86
N THR A 52 -7.79 2.19 4.18
CA THR A 52 -8.88 1.45 4.83
C THR A 52 -8.37 0.40 5.83
N ASP A 53 -7.31 -0.33 5.46
CA ASP A 53 -6.67 -1.33 6.33
C ASP A 53 -6.05 -0.67 7.57
N CYS A 54 -5.40 0.49 7.40
CA CYS A 54 -4.84 1.28 8.51
C CYS A 54 -5.93 1.77 9.48
N ASP A 55 -7.03 2.33 8.96
CA ASP A 55 -8.15 2.80 9.78
C ASP A 55 -8.77 1.65 10.59
N THR A 56 -8.97 0.50 9.93
CA THR A 56 -9.50 -0.72 10.57
C THR A 56 -8.55 -1.20 11.67
N PHE A 57 -7.24 -1.19 11.41
CA PHE A 57 -6.25 -1.59 12.40
C PHE A 57 -6.25 -0.66 13.63
N GLN A 58 -6.34 0.65 13.40
CA GLN A 58 -6.40 1.64 14.47
C GLN A 58 -7.70 1.51 15.29
N GLN A 59 -8.83 1.22 14.65
CA GLN A 59 -10.09 0.92 15.33
C GLN A 59 -9.96 -0.32 16.22
N ASN A 60 -9.42 -1.42 15.67
CA ASN A 60 -9.22 -2.66 16.43
C ASN A 60 -8.33 -2.46 17.66
N ILE A 61 -7.23 -1.70 17.54
CA ILE A 61 -6.37 -1.36 18.68
C ILE A 61 -7.16 -0.56 19.71
N SER A 62 -7.88 0.47 19.28
CA SER A 62 -8.65 1.34 20.19
C SER A 62 -9.74 0.57 20.93
N GLU A 63 -10.34 -0.44 20.30
CA GLU A 63 -11.31 -1.34 20.93
C GLU A 63 -10.65 -2.28 21.94
N GLN A 64 -9.50 -2.87 21.58
CA GLN A 64 -8.74 -3.72 22.51
C GLN A 64 -8.22 -2.94 23.72
N GLU A 65 -7.77 -1.70 23.56
CA GLU A 65 -7.34 -0.86 24.71
C GLU A 65 -8.51 -0.57 25.66
N LYS A 66 -9.72 -0.34 25.13
CA LYS A 66 -10.92 -0.18 25.96
C LYS A 66 -11.22 -1.47 26.73
N ASP A 67 -11.08 -2.62 26.08
CA ASP A 67 -11.32 -3.93 26.69
C ASP A 67 -10.26 -4.29 27.74
N LEU A 68 -8.97 -4.00 27.49
CA LEU A 68 -7.88 -4.17 28.45
C LEU A 68 -8.06 -3.31 29.71
N ASN A 69 -8.54 -2.07 29.56
CA ASN A 69 -8.92 -1.21 30.69
C ASN A 69 -10.13 -1.74 31.48
N HIS A 70 -10.93 -2.61 30.85
CA HIS A 70 -12.06 -3.30 31.45
C HIS A 70 -11.71 -4.68 32.01
N CYS A 71 -10.57 -5.24 31.61
CA CYS A 71 -10.12 -6.57 32.02
C CYS A 71 -9.68 -6.53 33.50
N SER A 72 -10.49 -7.11 34.38
CA SER A 72 -10.29 -7.07 35.83
C SER A 72 -8.96 -7.66 36.29
N LEU A 73 -8.40 -8.61 35.52
CA LEU A 73 -7.10 -9.22 35.76
C LEU A 73 -5.95 -8.25 35.51
N VAL A 74 -6.00 -7.48 34.42
CA VAL A 74 -4.96 -6.48 34.08
C VAL A 74 -4.97 -5.33 35.09
N LYS A 75 -6.15 -4.92 35.56
CA LYS A 75 -6.27 -3.97 36.69
C LYS A 75 -5.64 -4.51 37.97
N GLN A 76 -5.96 -5.75 38.36
CA GLN A 76 -5.41 -6.36 39.58
C GLN A 76 -3.88 -6.49 39.53
N VAL A 77 -3.30 -6.83 38.38
CA VAL A 77 -1.84 -6.89 38.20
C VAL A 77 -1.21 -5.50 38.31
N ASN A 78 -1.78 -4.48 37.65
CA ASN A 78 -1.30 -3.09 37.76
C ASN A 78 -1.46 -2.48 39.17
N GLU A 79 -2.42 -2.96 39.96
CA GLU A 79 -2.57 -2.60 41.37
C GLU A 79 -1.46 -3.27 42.20
N TRP A 80 -1.22 -4.57 42.01
CA TRP A 80 -0.12 -5.29 42.64
C TRP A 80 1.28 -4.69 42.36
N GLU A 81 1.53 -4.29 41.11
CA GLU A 81 2.80 -3.64 40.74
C GLU A 81 2.97 -2.25 41.35
N ARG A 82 1.89 -1.51 41.61
CA ARG A 82 1.96 -0.20 42.27
C ARG A 82 2.12 -0.28 43.78
N ASP A 83 1.61 -1.35 44.39
CA ASP A 83 1.63 -1.55 45.84
C ASP A 83 2.89 -2.31 46.33
N SER A 84 3.82 -2.69 45.43
CA SER A 84 5.16 -3.24 45.74
C SER A 84 6.26 -2.17 45.67
#